data_AF-A0A2T4DB17-F1
#
_entry.id   AF-A0A2T4DB17-F1
#
_cell.length_a   1.000
_cell.length_b   1.000
_cell.length_c   1.000
_cell.angle_alpha   90.00
_cell.angle_beta   90.00
_cell.angle_gamma   90.00
#
_symmetry.space_group_name_H-M   'P 1'
#
loop_
_entity.id
_entity.type
_entity.pdbx_description
1 polymer ?
#
loop_
_entity_poly.entity_id
_entity_poly.type
_entity_poly.pdbx_seq_one_letter_code
_entity_poly.pdbx_strand_id
1 'polypeptide(L)'
;HRVVYIADDTAFNESFATAVELEGLRLWLSHQGKPGQFREALGRLARRNRTLALVEDFSARLDALYAQADSLPDQHLRNRKAAILQDLALAYQELSADWPEPGPFGPAPVSLNNANLALFRQYNQHVPAFRQMLRNADYDFPGFYQAVEALSEQPEPQRSEYLAALSQRFEEHL
;
A
#
# COMPACT_ATOMS: atom_id res chain seq x y z
N HIS A 1 -14.84 -17.62 3.94
CA HIS A 1 -14.35 -16.24 4.00
C HIS A 1 -15.50 -15.32 3.65
N ARG A 2 -15.95 -14.51 4.62
CA ARG A 2 -16.88 -13.41 4.33
C ARG A 2 -16.04 -12.33 3.65
N VAL A 3 -16.32 -12.04 2.38
CA VAL A 3 -15.61 -10.99 1.64
C VAL A 3 -16.44 -9.74 1.78
N VAL A 4 -15.96 -8.76 2.55
CA VAL A 4 -16.53 -7.41 2.50
C VAL A 4 -15.98 -6.77 1.23
N TYR A 5 -16.89 -6.36 0.36
CA TYR A 5 -16.58 -5.74 -0.92
C TYR A 5 -17.54 -4.59 -1.19
N ILE A 6 -17.00 -3.44 -1.56
CA ILE A 6 -17.77 -2.26 -1.94
C ILE A 6 -17.55 -2.02 -3.44
N ALA A 7 -18.63 -1.97 -4.22
CA ALA A 7 -18.54 -1.63 -5.63
C ALA A 7 -17.91 -0.24 -5.80
N ASP A 8 -17.02 -0.10 -6.79
CA ASP A 8 -16.31 1.14 -7.14
C ASP A 8 -15.36 1.72 -6.07
N ASP A 9 -15.13 1.02 -4.95
CA ASP A 9 -14.16 1.43 -3.92
C ASP A 9 -12.93 0.49 -3.91
N THR A 10 -12.12 0.57 -4.97
CA THR A 10 -10.89 -0.23 -5.10
C THR A 10 -9.91 0.01 -3.95
N ALA A 11 -9.81 1.25 -3.45
CA ALA A 11 -8.89 1.59 -2.38
C ALA A 11 -9.25 0.87 -1.07
N PHE A 12 -10.54 0.86 -0.71
CA PHE A 12 -11.04 0.11 0.44
C PHE A 12 -10.79 -1.39 0.26
N ASN A 13 -11.22 -1.97 -0.86
CA ASN A 13 -11.17 -3.41 -1.10
C ASN A 13 -9.73 -3.95 -1.08
N GLU A 14 -8.81 -3.28 -1.79
CA GLU A 14 -7.39 -3.67 -1.86
C GLU A 14 -6.69 -3.50 -0.51
N SER A 15 -6.97 -2.39 0.19
CA SER A 15 -6.38 -2.14 1.49
C SER A 15 -6.88 -3.14 2.55
N PHE A 16 -8.17 -3.48 2.52
CA PHE A 16 -8.78 -4.47 3.41
C PHE A 16 -8.17 -5.85 3.18
N ALA A 17 -8.13 -6.31 1.93
CA ALA A 17 -7.55 -7.60 1.58
C ALA A 17 -6.08 -7.69 2.01
N THR A 18 -5.29 -6.63 1.76
CA THR A 18 -3.88 -6.55 2.15
C THR A 18 -3.71 -6.62 3.67
N ALA A 19 -4.54 -5.91 4.44
CA ALA A 19 -4.47 -5.91 5.90
C ALA A 19 -4.86 -7.27 6.52
N VAL A 20 -5.88 -7.93 5.97
CA VAL A 20 -6.27 -9.29 6.38
C VAL A 20 -5.14 -10.29 6.10
N GLU A 21 -4.51 -10.23 4.92
CA GLU A 21 -3.36 -11.08 4.58
C GLU A 21 -2.19 -10.84 5.55
N LEU A 22 -1.87 -9.58 5.84
CA LEU A 22 -0.83 -9.15 6.78
C LEU A 22 -1.00 -9.73 8.18
N GLU A 23 -2.13 -9.44 8.81
CA GLU A 23 -2.34 -9.78 10.22
C GLU A 23 -2.70 -11.27 10.40
N GLY A 24 -3.38 -11.87 9.43
CA GLY A 24 -3.67 -13.30 9.44
C GLY A 24 -2.38 -14.12 9.40
N LEU A 25 -1.40 -13.64 8.64
CA LEU A 25 -0.07 -14.22 8.55
C LEU A 25 0.78 -14.00 9.81
N ARG A 26 0.72 -12.80 10.42
CA ARG A 26 1.36 -12.51 11.71
C ARG A 26 0.86 -13.47 12.80
N LEU A 27 -0.46 -13.62 12.92
CA LEU A 27 -1.09 -14.51 13.89
C LEU A 27 -0.74 -15.98 13.61
N TRP A 28 -0.68 -16.37 12.33
CA TRP A 28 -0.31 -17.73 11.98
C TRP A 28 1.16 -18.04 12.31
N LEU A 29 2.09 -17.11 12.06
CA LEU A 29 3.51 -17.24 12.44
C LEU A 29 3.69 -17.40 13.95
N SER A 30 2.87 -16.72 14.76
CA SER A 30 2.90 -16.90 16.22
C SER A 30 2.34 -18.25 16.69
N HIS A 31 1.56 -18.96 15.86
CA HIS A 31 0.85 -20.17 16.28
C HIS A 31 1.33 -21.50 15.66
N GLN A 32 1.68 -21.63 14.36
CA GLN A 32 1.74 -22.98 13.73
C GLN A 32 2.82 -23.31 12.67
N GLY A 33 3.79 -22.46 12.33
CA GLY A 33 5.08 -22.89 11.73
C GLY A 33 5.10 -23.86 10.51
N LYS A 34 4.07 -23.95 9.67
CA LYS A 34 4.02 -24.81 8.44
C LYS A 34 3.92 -24.05 7.08
N PRO A 35 4.97 -24.00 6.24
CA PRO A 35 5.36 -22.72 5.63
C PRO A 35 4.93 -22.49 4.16
N GLY A 36 4.36 -23.46 3.44
CA GLY A 36 4.33 -23.45 1.96
C GLY A 36 3.56 -22.30 1.30
N GLN A 37 2.22 -22.32 1.38
CA GLN A 37 1.34 -21.32 0.75
C GLN A 37 1.45 -19.95 1.44
N PHE A 38 1.81 -19.94 2.73
CA PHE A 38 1.99 -18.71 3.51
C PHE A 38 3.34 -18.01 3.25
N ARG A 39 4.39 -18.74 2.83
CA ARG A 39 5.67 -18.14 2.44
C ARG A 39 5.57 -17.36 1.14
N GLU A 40 4.71 -17.81 0.23
CA GLU A 40 4.42 -17.08 -1.01
C GLU A 40 3.67 -15.78 -0.72
N ALA A 41 2.66 -15.83 0.16
CA ALA A 41 1.97 -14.65 0.69
C ALA A 41 2.93 -13.67 1.39
N LEU A 42 3.82 -14.16 2.28
CA LEU A 42 4.90 -13.36 2.88
C LEU A 42 5.77 -12.69 1.81
N GLY A 43 6.13 -13.44 0.78
CA GLY A 43 6.89 -12.94 -0.36
C GLY A 43 6.16 -11.79 -1.06
N ARG A 44 4.92 -12.01 -1.50
CA ARG A 44 4.10 -10.98 -2.18
C ARG A 44 3.96 -9.72 -1.34
N LEU A 45 3.69 -9.89 -0.05
CA LEU A 45 3.56 -8.79 0.89
C LEU A 45 4.88 -8.02 1.07
N ALA A 46 6.00 -8.72 1.28
CA ALA A 46 7.30 -8.08 1.41
C ALA A 46 7.67 -7.29 0.15
N ARG A 47 7.36 -7.83 -1.03
CA ARG A 47 7.52 -7.12 -2.33
C ARG A 47 6.65 -5.86 -2.38
N ARG A 48 5.39 -5.95 -1.96
CA ARG A 48 4.45 -4.80 -1.89
C ARG A 48 4.95 -3.70 -0.95
N ASN A 49 5.38 -4.05 0.27
CA ASN A 49 5.89 -3.07 1.24
C ASN A 49 7.19 -2.40 0.78
N ARG A 50 8.12 -3.16 0.19
CA ARG A 50 9.33 -2.56 -0.40
C ARG A 50 9.01 -1.63 -1.56
N THR A 51 8.00 -1.97 -2.36
CA THR A 51 7.51 -1.11 -3.44
C THR A 51 6.86 0.16 -2.88
N LEU A 52 6.09 0.06 -1.79
CA LEU A 52 5.48 1.21 -1.12
C LEU A 52 6.53 2.18 -0.58
N ALA A 53 7.55 1.68 0.13
CA ALA A 53 8.65 2.49 0.62
C ALA A 53 9.37 3.24 -0.52
N LEU A 54 9.58 2.57 -1.66
CA LEU A 54 10.17 3.18 -2.84
C LEU A 54 9.26 4.27 -3.43
N VAL A 55 7.96 4.02 -3.53
CA VAL A 55 6.98 5.00 -4.04
C VAL A 55 6.88 6.21 -3.12
N GLU A 56 6.94 6.04 -1.80
CA GLU A 56 6.91 7.13 -0.82
C GLU A 56 8.14 8.03 -0.92
N ASP A 57 9.35 7.44 -0.97
CA ASP A 57 10.60 8.19 -1.14
C ASP A 57 10.58 9.02 -2.42
N PHE A 58 10.25 8.40 -3.56
CA PHE A 58 10.21 9.11 -4.84
C PHE A 58 9.08 10.12 -4.95
N SER A 59 7.94 9.89 -4.29
CA SER A 59 6.88 10.89 -4.18
C SER A 59 7.37 12.12 -3.41
N ALA A 60 8.07 11.94 -2.29
CA ALA A 60 8.64 13.05 -1.53
C ALA A 60 9.67 13.85 -2.35
N ARG A 61 10.49 13.18 -3.16
CA ARG A 61 11.43 13.85 -4.08
C ARG A 61 10.70 14.67 -5.15
N LEU A 62 9.61 14.15 -5.72
CA LEU A 62 8.77 14.87 -6.68
C LEU A 62 8.09 16.08 -6.02
N ASP A 63 7.57 15.92 -4.80
CA ASP A 63 6.93 17.00 -4.05
C ASP A 63 7.93 18.13 -3.74
N ALA A 64 9.16 17.77 -3.32
CA ALA A 64 10.25 18.74 -3.12
C ALA A 64 10.67 19.46 -4.41
N LEU A 65 10.61 18.79 -5.57
CA LEU A 65 10.84 19.41 -6.86
C LEU A 65 9.72 20.38 -7.22
N TYR A 66 8.46 20.01 -6.98
CA TYR A 66 7.30 20.87 -7.27
C TYR A 66 7.22 22.09 -6.36
N ALA A 67 7.71 21.99 -5.11
CA ALA A 67 7.85 23.15 -4.23
C ALA A 67 8.83 24.21 -4.77
N GLN A 68 9.66 23.88 -5.75
CA GLN A 68 10.59 24.80 -6.44
C GLN A 68 10.06 25.28 -7.80
N ALA A 69 8.82 24.94 -8.18
CA ALA A 69 8.29 25.22 -9.51
C ALA A 69 8.30 26.71 -9.86
N ASP A 70 8.05 27.60 -8.89
CA ASP A 70 8.02 29.05 -9.11
C ASP A 70 9.42 29.67 -9.30
N SER A 71 10.49 28.94 -8.97
CA SER A 71 11.88 29.43 -9.05
C SER A 71 12.70 28.80 -10.18
N LEU A 72 12.14 27.80 -10.88
CA LEU A 72 12.83 27.06 -11.94
C LEU A 72 12.12 27.27 -13.29
N PRO A 73 12.87 27.42 -14.40
CA PRO A 73 12.26 27.39 -15.71
C PRO A 73 11.57 26.04 -15.97
N ASP A 74 10.39 26.05 -16.61
CA ASP A 74 9.59 24.84 -16.87
C ASP A 74 10.38 23.69 -17.48
N GLN A 75 11.31 23.98 -18.40
CA GLN A 75 12.13 22.94 -19.03
C GLN A 75 13.04 22.23 -18.02
N HIS A 76 13.58 22.95 -17.04
CA HIS A 76 14.40 22.36 -15.98
C HIS A 76 13.54 21.49 -15.07
N LEU A 77 12.33 21.95 -14.72
CA LEU A 77 11.36 21.18 -13.94
C LEU A 77 11.00 19.86 -14.64
N ARG A 78 10.70 19.91 -15.95
CA ARG A 78 10.41 18.73 -16.77
C ARG A 78 11.57 17.76 -16.83
N ASN A 79 12.79 18.25 -17.06
CA ASN A 79 13.99 17.40 -17.12
C ASN A 79 14.28 16.72 -15.78
N ARG A 80 14.20 17.46 -14.66
CA ARG A 80 14.39 16.90 -13.31
C ARG A 80 13.31 15.88 -12.96
N LYS A 81 12.04 16.15 -13.30
CA LYS A 81 10.94 15.20 -13.11
C LYS A 81 11.21 13.89 -13.88
N ALA A 82 11.63 14.00 -15.14
CA ALA A 82 11.93 12.83 -15.96
C ALA A 82 13.09 12.00 -15.37
N ALA A 83 14.14 12.65 -14.86
CA ALA A 83 15.24 11.99 -14.17
C ALA A 83 14.76 11.24 -12.92
N ILE A 84 13.95 11.87 -12.06
CA ILE A 84 13.40 11.23 -10.84
C ILE A 84 12.56 9.99 -11.19
N LEU A 85 11.73 10.08 -12.23
CA LEU A 85 10.90 8.93 -12.66
C LEU A 85 11.73 7.81 -13.30
N GLN A 86 12.81 8.16 -14.00
CA GLN A 86 13.75 7.18 -14.55
C GLN A 86 14.52 6.46 -13.43
N ASP A 87 15.00 7.22 -12.44
CA ASP A 87 15.66 6.67 -11.25
C ASP A 87 14.72 5.73 -10.48
N LEU A 88 13.42 6.06 -10.38
CA LEU A 88 12.43 5.18 -9.77
C LEU A 88 12.27 3.87 -10.56
N ALA A 89 12.19 3.94 -11.89
CA ALA A 89 12.05 2.76 -12.73
C ALA A 89 13.27 1.84 -12.61
N LEU A 90 14.48 2.40 -12.55
CA LEU A 90 15.71 1.65 -12.32
C LEU A 90 15.74 1.04 -10.92
N ALA A 91 15.42 1.81 -9.88
CA ALA A 91 15.39 1.32 -8.51
C ALA A 91 14.35 0.21 -8.32
N TYR A 92 13.18 0.29 -8.98
CA TYR A 92 12.19 -0.78 -8.97
C TYR A 92 12.68 -2.01 -9.73
N GLN A 93 13.36 -1.83 -10.87
CA GLN A 93 13.97 -2.94 -11.61
C GLN A 93 15.01 -3.68 -10.77
N GLU A 94 15.90 -2.95 -10.08
CA GLU A 94 16.88 -3.55 -9.16
C GLU A 94 16.20 -4.25 -7.99
N LEU A 95 15.21 -3.60 -7.38
CA LEU A 95 14.44 -4.15 -6.27
C LEU A 95 13.73 -5.46 -6.64
N SER A 96 13.25 -5.57 -7.88
CA SER A 96 12.44 -6.68 -8.39
C SER A 96 13.22 -7.77 -9.12
N ALA A 97 14.54 -7.62 -9.29
CA ALA A 97 15.38 -8.49 -10.12
C ALA A 97 15.31 -9.98 -9.74
N ASP A 98 15.25 -10.27 -8.44
CA ASP A 98 15.26 -11.65 -7.91
C ASP A 98 13.87 -12.14 -7.49
N TRP A 99 12.80 -11.42 -7.86
CA TRP A 99 11.45 -11.82 -7.46
C TRP A 99 10.97 -13.01 -8.30
N PRO A 100 10.35 -14.04 -7.67
CA PRO A 100 9.90 -15.23 -8.38
C PRO A 100 8.71 -14.95 -9.32
N GLU A 101 8.04 -13.82 -9.13
CA GLU A 101 6.87 -13.38 -9.89
C GLU A 101 6.97 -11.86 -10.12
N PRO A 102 6.28 -11.33 -11.16
CA PRO A 102 6.17 -9.90 -11.36
C PRO A 102 5.70 -9.17 -10.10
N GLY A 103 6.37 -8.06 -9.79
CA GLY A 103 6.01 -7.21 -8.67
C GLY A 103 4.80 -6.32 -8.94
N PRO A 104 4.47 -5.39 -8.03
CA PRO A 104 3.26 -4.58 -8.13
C PRO A 104 3.18 -3.65 -9.36
N PHE A 105 4.32 -3.23 -9.93
CA PHE A 105 4.35 -2.49 -11.20
C PHE A 105 4.54 -3.39 -12.43
N GLY A 106 4.44 -4.71 -12.25
CA GLY A 106 4.69 -5.69 -13.30
C GLY A 106 6.19 -6.00 -13.50
N PRO A 107 6.52 -6.73 -14.57
CA PRO A 107 7.90 -7.09 -14.90
C PRO A 107 8.67 -5.89 -15.47
N ALA A 108 9.97 -5.81 -15.17
CA ALA A 108 10.85 -4.84 -15.80
C ALA A 108 11.07 -5.16 -17.30
N PRO A 109 11.34 -4.16 -18.16
CA PRO A 109 11.43 -2.73 -17.84
C PRO A 109 10.05 -2.09 -17.61
N VAL A 110 9.96 -1.22 -16.60
CA VAL A 110 8.74 -0.45 -16.30
C VAL A 110 8.87 0.99 -16.74
N SER A 111 7.75 1.60 -17.13
CA SER A 111 7.63 3.05 -17.34
C SER A 111 6.67 3.60 -16.29
N LEU A 112 7.17 4.50 -15.45
CA LEU A 112 6.42 5.03 -14.30
C LEU A 112 6.21 6.53 -14.44
N ASN A 113 5.01 6.98 -14.07
CA ASN A 113 4.64 8.38 -14.03
C ASN A 113 3.87 8.69 -12.73
N ASN A 114 3.58 9.97 -12.49
CA ASN A 114 2.88 10.40 -11.27
C ASN A 114 1.53 9.68 -11.05
N ALA A 115 0.81 9.32 -12.11
CA ALA A 115 -0.45 8.59 -11.98
C ALA A 115 -0.22 7.17 -11.48
N ASN A 116 0.84 6.48 -11.92
CA ASN A 116 1.21 5.17 -11.36
C ASN A 116 1.48 5.26 -9.85
N LEU A 117 2.26 6.26 -9.42
CA LEU A 117 2.57 6.46 -7.99
C LEU A 117 1.32 6.84 -7.19
N ALA A 118 0.49 7.73 -7.73
CA ALA A 118 -0.74 8.17 -7.07
C ALA A 118 -1.72 7.01 -6.87
N LEU A 119 -1.97 6.22 -7.91
CA LEU A 119 -2.84 5.03 -7.82
C LEU A 119 -2.25 4.00 -6.85
N PHE A 120 -0.94 3.76 -6.90
CA PHE A 120 -0.31 2.81 -5.98
C PHE A 120 -0.45 3.25 -4.52
N ARG A 121 -0.22 4.54 -4.21
CA ARG A 121 -0.46 5.08 -2.86
C ARG A 121 -1.92 4.97 -2.47
N GLN A 122 -2.83 5.36 -3.36
CA GLN A 122 -4.28 5.32 -3.12
C GLN A 122 -4.75 3.90 -2.77
N TYR A 123 -4.29 2.87 -3.48
CA TYR A 123 -4.69 1.48 -3.20
C TYR A 123 -4.06 0.90 -1.93
N ASN A 124 -3.10 1.59 -1.32
CA ASN A 124 -2.45 1.18 -0.07
C ASN A 124 -2.80 2.09 1.12
N GLN A 125 -3.54 3.19 0.89
CA GLN A 125 -3.69 4.27 1.87
C GLN A 125 -4.45 3.85 3.15
N HIS A 126 -5.32 2.85 3.07
CA HIS A 126 -6.13 2.39 4.20
C HIS A 126 -5.57 1.12 4.87
N VAL A 127 -4.45 0.57 4.38
CA VAL A 127 -3.83 -0.62 4.98
C VAL A 127 -3.52 -0.39 6.46
N PRO A 128 -2.91 0.75 6.88
CA PRO A 128 -2.65 1.01 8.30
C PRO A 128 -3.94 1.08 9.12
N ALA A 129 -5.01 1.67 8.59
CA ALA A 129 -6.31 1.76 9.27
C ALA A 129 -6.91 0.38 9.59
N PHE A 130 -6.96 -0.53 8.61
CA PHE A 130 -7.50 -1.88 8.84
C PHE A 130 -6.65 -2.69 9.81
N ARG A 131 -5.32 -2.55 9.76
CA ARG A 131 -4.44 -3.16 10.77
C ARG A 131 -4.68 -2.59 12.16
N GLN A 132 -4.94 -1.29 12.27
CA GLN A 132 -5.34 -0.66 13.52
C GLN A 132 -6.71 -1.15 14.01
N MET A 133 -7.68 -1.38 13.12
CA MET A 133 -8.97 -1.98 13.48
C MET A 133 -8.79 -3.39 14.04
N LEU A 134 -7.94 -4.23 13.42
CA LEU A 134 -7.61 -5.56 13.93
C LEU A 134 -6.93 -5.50 15.30
N ARG A 135 -6.00 -4.56 15.51
CA ARG A 135 -5.40 -4.32 16.83
C ARG A 135 -6.43 -3.91 17.87
N ASN A 136 -7.36 -3.02 17.54
CA ASN A 136 -8.43 -2.58 18.45
C ASN A 136 -9.40 -3.72 18.79
N ALA A 137 -9.50 -4.72 17.93
CA ALA A 137 -10.30 -5.93 18.15
C ALA A 137 -9.51 -7.05 18.86
N ASP A 138 -8.32 -6.77 19.40
CA ASP A 138 -7.42 -7.78 20.00
C ASP A 138 -7.14 -8.97 19.05
N TYR A 139 -7.08 -8.70 17.75
CA TYR A 139 -6.94 -9.68 16.69
C TYR A 139 -8.08 -10.71 16.59
N ASP A 140 -9.26 -10.41 17.16
CA ASP A 140 -10.51 -11.16 16.93
C ASP A 140 -11.03 -10.88 15.51
N PHE A 141 -10.66 -11.76 14.57
CA PHE A 141 -11.09 -11.65 13.18
C PHE A 141 -12.62 -11.59 13.03
N PRO A 142 -13.43 -12.46 13.67
CA PRO A 142 -14.89 -12.34 13.67
C PRO A 142 -15.43 -10.94 14.00
N GLY A 143 -15.01 -10.34 15.12
CA GLY A 143 -15.40 -8.98 15.50
C GLY A 143 -14.90 -7.92 14.52
N PHE A 144 -13.67 -8.07 14.02
CA PHE A 144 -13.14 -7.20 12.97
C PHE A 144 -13.97 -7.25 11.68
N TYR A 145 -14.35 -8.43 11.19
CA TYR A 145 -15.18 -8.54 9.98
C TYR A 145 -16.55 -7.86 10.17
N GLN A 146 -17.16 -7.97 11.35
CA GLN A 146 -18.40 -7.26 11.67
C GLN A 146 -18.21 -5.73 11.66
N ALA A 147 -17.11 -5.24 12.22
CA ALA A 147 -16.79 -3.82 12.21
C ALA A 147 -16.53 -3.28 10.79
N VAL A 148 -15.87 -4.06 9.94
CA VAL A 148 -15.63 -3.69 8.53
C VAL A 148 -16.91 -3.75 7.71
N GLU A 149 -17.80 -4.71 7.96
CA GLU A 149 -19.13 -4.79 7.34
C GLU A 149 -19.95 -3.54 7.69
N ALA A 150 -20.03 -3.15 8.97
CA ALA A 150 -20.70 -1.93 9.41
C ALA A 150 -20.08 -0.64 8.82
N LEU A 151 -18.76 -0.61 8.68
CA LEU A 151 -18.05 0.50 8.04
C LEU A 151 -18.36 0.58 6.53
N SER A 152 -18.54 -0.57 5.86
CA SER A 152 -18.83 -0.62 4.43
C SER A 152 -20.20 -0.06 4.08
N GLU A 153 -21.14 -0.07 5.03
CA GLU A 153 -22.48 0.51 4.89
C GLU A 153 -22.51 2.03 5.07
N GLN A 154 -21.41 2.64 5.55
CA GLN A 154 -21.34 4.10 5.71
C GLN A 154 -21.13 4.81 4.37
N PRO A 155 -21.61 6.05 4.21
CA PRO A 155 -21.24 6.93 3.10
C PRO A 155 -19.72 7.05 2.92
N GLU A 156 -19.27 7.11 1.67
CA GLU A 156 -17.84 7.16 1.31
C GLU A 156 -17.06 8.26 2.05
N PRO A 157 -17.55 9.50 2.19
CA PRO A 157 -16.82 10.52 2.95
C PRO A 157 -16.57 10.16 4.41
N GLN A 158 -17.58 9.57 5.08
CA GLN A 158 -17.49 9.19 6.50
C GLN A 158 -16.54 8.01 6.68
N ARG A 159 -16.58 7.05 5.76
CA ARG A 159 -15.67 5.91 5.73
C ARG A 159 -14.23 6.36 5.50
N SER A 160 -14.00 7.22 4.51
CA SER A 160 -12.69 7.79 4.17
C SER A 160 -12.09 8.56 5.34
N GLU A 161 -12.88 9.39 6.03
CA GLU A 161 -12.45 10.13 7.23
C GLU A 161 -12.09 9.18 8.39
N TYR A 162 -12.93 8.19 8.67
CA TYR A 162 -12.69 7.21 9.73
C TYR A 162 -11.39 6.41 9.48
N LEU A 163 -11.19 5.92 8.25
CA LEU A 163 -9.99 5.20 7.88
C LEU A 163 -8.76 6.11 7.94
N ALA A 164 -8.84 7.36 7.49
CA ALA A 164 -7.72 8.30 7.59
C ALA A 164 -7.30 8.55 9.05
N ALA A 165 -8.26 8.74 9.96
CA ALA A 165 -8.00 8.93 11.39
C ALA A 165 -7.34 7.69 12.03
N LEU A 166 -7.76 6.49 11.64
CA LEU A 166 -7.14 5.25 12.12
C LEU A 166 -5.73 5.04 11.54
N SER A 167 -5.51 5.36 10.27
CA SER A 167 -4.18 5.27 9.66
C SER A 167 -3.16 6.14 10.40
N GLN A 168 -3.53 7.35 10.84
CA GLN A 168 -2.66 8.23 11.61
C GLN A 168 -2.31 7.70 13.00
N ARG A 169 -3.18 6.87 13.59
CA ARG A 169 -2.97 6.26 14.90
C ARG A 169 -2.13 4.98 14.83
N PHE A 170 -1.95 4.42 13.64
CA PHE A 170 -1.23 3.18 13.47
C PHE A 170 0.28 3.43 13.60
N GLU A 171 0.87 2.94 14.68
CA GLU A 171 2.32 2.86 14.81
C GLU A 171 2.80 1.47 14.42
N GLU A 172 3.66 1.39 13.41
CA GLU A 172 4.25 0.12 13.00
C GLU A 172 5.33 -0.32 14.02
N HIS A 173 4.90 -1.06 15.04
CA HIS A 173 5.77 -1.83 15.90
C HIS A 173 5.83 -3.27 15.38
N LEU A 174 6.97 -3.65 14.82
CA LEU A 174 7.34 -5.03 14.48
C LEU A 174 7.93 -5.74 15.70
#